data_AF-A0A076HWL8-F1
#
_entry.id   AF-A0A076HWL8-F1
#
_cell.length_a   1.000
_cell.length_b   1.000
_cell.length_c   1.000
_cell.angle_alpha   90.00
_cell.angle_beta   90.00
_cell.angle_gamma   90.00
#
_symmetry.space_group_name_H-M   'P 1'
#
loop_
_entity.id
_entity.type
_entity.pdbx_description
1 polymer ?
#
loop_
_entity_poly.entity_id
_entity_poly.type
_entity_poly.pdbx_seq_one_letter_code
_entity_poly.pdbx_strand_id
1 'polypeptide(L)'
;MAAITGETARAYNDLVEINKTAAKGYQEAAEGVSNAELKSKLSQMSQHRAQFAAELTQHAQQLGIQAEQEGTVEGVIADAAAAVHRGWINLKSVVTGQDDSAILGECETGDSVALQSYETALKSNELPAGAREVIQKQHGAILSDKNWVTQQKASR
;
A
#
# COMPACT_ATOMS: atom_id res chain seq x y z
N MET A 1 5.04 -29.73 -7.05
CA MET A 1 4.98 -28.36 -6.51
C MET A 1 4.87 -27.43 -7.70
N ALA A 2 3.87 -26.55 -7.74
CA ALA A 2 3.81 -25.56 -8.82
C ALA A 2 5.08 -24.72 -8.74
N ALA A 3 5.82 -24.61 -9.84
CA ALA A 3 6.96 -23.71 -9.90
C ALA A 3 6.45 -22.30 -9.60
N ILE A 4 7.05 -21.62 -8.61
CA ILE A 4 6.78 -20.20 -8.40
C ILE A 4 7.19 -19.49 -9.68
N THR A 5 6.27 -18.72 -10.23
CA THR A 5 6.53 -17.96 -11.44
C THR A 5 7.11 -16.59 -11.10
N GLY A 6 7.90 -16.03 -12.02
CA GLY A 6 8.45 -14.67 -11.86
C GLY A 6 7.35 -13.61 -11.69
N GLU A 7 6.14 -13.84 -12.22
CA GLU A 7 5.00 -12.95 -12.04
C GLU A 7 4.48 -12.93 -10.60
N THR A 8 4.35 -14.10 -9.97
CA THR A 8 3.95 -14.21 -8.57
C THR A 8 4.99 -13.55 -7.66
N ALA A 9 6.28 -13.79 -7.90
CA ALA A 9 7.36 -13.16 -7.13
C ALA A 9 7.32 -11.63 -7.21
N ARG A 10 7.11 -11.07 -8.41
CA ARG A 10 6.95 -9.63 -8.61
C ARG A 10 5.75 -9.06 -7.87
N ALA A 11 4.58 -9.70 -7.99
CA ALA A 11 3.38 -9.26 -7.28
C ALA A 11 3.61 -9.15 -5.76
N TYR A 12 4.29 -10.13 -5.16
CA TYR A 12 4.63 -10.07 -3.74
C TYR A 12 5.57 -8.92 -3.40
N ASN A 13 6.66 -8.75 -4.15
CA ASN A 13 7.62 -7.68 -3.91
C ASN A 13 6.97 -6.29 -4.03
N ASP A 14 6.14 -6.08 -5.06
CA ASP A 14 5.45 -4.82 -5.30
C ASP A 14 4.49 -4.48 -4.16
N LEU A 15 3.66 -5.45 -3.77
CA LEU A 15 2.68 -5.24 -2.70
C LEU A 15 3.37 -5.03 -1.34
N VAL A 16 4.48 -5.71 -1.06
CA VAL A 16 5.28 -5.48 0.15
C VAL A 16 5.80 -4.04 0.19
N GLU A 17 6.37 -3.54 -0.90
CA GLU A 17 6.95 -2.20 -0.94
C GLU A 17 5.90 -1.10 -0.89
N ILE A 18 4.77 -1.28 -1.58
CA ILE A 18 3.61 -0.37 -1.50
C ILE A 18 3.11 -0.28 -0.06
N ASN A 19 3.00 -1.40 0.65
CA ASN A 19 2.54 -1.39 2.04
C ASN A 19 3.54 -0.76 3.00
N LYS A 20 4.85 -0.99 2.82
CA LYS A 20 5.89 -0.31 3.60
C LYS A 20 5.86 1.20 3.40
N THR A 21 5.67 1.63 2.15
CA THR A 21 5.62 3.05 1.82
C THR A 21 4.34 3.68 2.36
N ALA A 22 3.19 3.02 2.19
CA ALA A 22 1.91 3.47 2.76
C ALA A 22 1.94 3.53 4.29
N ALA A 23 2.60 2.59 4.97
CA ALA A 23 2.75 2.62 6.43
C ALA A 23 3.46 3.90 6.89
N LYS A 24 4.55 4.28 6.22
CA LYS A 24 5.24 5.56 6.46
C LYS A 24 4.34 6.74 6.10
N GLY A 25 3.67 6.67 4.93
CA GLY A 25 2.63 7.58 4.44
C GLY A 25 1.66 8.01 5.54
N TYR A 26 0.95 7.01 6.06
CA TYR A 26 -0.04 7.19 7.10
C TYR A 26 0.53 7.67 8.43
N GLN A 27 1.78 7.32 8.75
CA GLN A 27 2.43 7.82 9.96
C GLN A 27 2.69 9.33 9.86
N GLU A 28 3.28 9.83 8.76
CA GLU A 28 3.47 11.27 8.58
C GLU A 28 2.14 12.01 8.47
N ALA A 29 1.13 11.42 7.83
CA ALA A 29 -0.22 11.98 7.79
C ALA A 29 -0.80 12.14 9.22
N ALA A 30 -0.64 11.13 10.07
CA ALA A 30 -1.07 11.18 11.47
C ALA A 30 -0.32 12.24 12.29
N GLU A 31 0.94 12.51 11.95
CA GLU A 31 1.75 13.55 12.59
C GLU A 31 1.36 14.96 12.10
N GLY A 32 0.90 15.09 10.85
CA GLY A 32 0.53 16.36 10.23
C GLY A 32 -0.89 16.85 10.51
N VAL A 33 -1.83 15.95 10.83
CA VAL A 33 -3.22 16.35 11.15
C VAL A 33 -3.34 16.93 12.55
N SER A 34 -4.25 17.90 12.70
CA SER A 34 -4.53 18.56 13.98
C SER A 34 -5.61 17.84 14.80
N ASN A 35 -6.56 17.18 14.14
CA ASN A 35 -7.68 16.50 14.77
C ASN A 35 -7.25 15.16 15.42
N ALA A 36 -7.58 14.97 16.70
CA ALA A 36 -7.17 13.79 17.48
C ALA A 36 -7.79 12.47 16.96
N GLU A 37 -9.02 12.50 16.45
CA GLU A 37 -9.66 11.33 15.86
C GLU A 37 -8.97 10.93 14.55
N LEU A 38 -8.67 11.90 13.68
CA LEU A 38 -7.89 11.66 12.46
C LEU A 38 -6.52 11.08 12.80
N LYS A 39 -5.81 11.69 13.76
CA LYS A 39 -4.49 11.22 14.20
C LYS A 39 -4.52 9.76 14.65
N SER A 40 -5.51 9.41 15.47
CA SER A 40 -5.70 8.03 15.94
C SER A 40 -5.98 7.07 14.78
N LYS A 41 -6.89 7.43 13.87
CA LYS A 41 -7.28 6.54 12.78
C LYS A 41 -6.17 6.38 11.74
N LEU A 42 -5.47 7.44 11.35
CA LEU A 42 -4.34 7.38 10.43
C LEU A 42 -3.17 6.58 11.04
N SER A 43 -2.93 6.69 12.36
CA SER A 43 -1.96 5.84 13.06
C SER A 43 -2.33 4.36 13.02
N GLN A 44 -3.61 4.02 13.14
CA GLN A 44 -4.09 2.65 12.99
C GLN A 44 -3.91 2.13 11.56
N MET A 45 -4.22 2.96 10.55
CA MET A 45 -3.99 2.62 9.14
C MET A 45 -2.51 2.36 8.87
N SER A 46 -1.60 3.19 9.40
CA SER A 46 -0.15 2.96 9.33
C SER A 46 0.24 1.57 9.85
N GLN A 47 -0.27 1.19 11.02
CA GLN A 47 -0.02 -0.13 11.63
C GLN A 47 -0.58 -1.27 10.78
N HIS A 48 -1.79 -1.12 10.23
CA HIS A 48 -2.38 -2.12 9.32
C HIS A 48 -1.53 -2.32 8.07
N ARG A 49 -1.03 -1.23 7.45
CA ARG A 49 -0.16 -1.34 6.27
C ARG A 49 1.17 -2.03 6.63
N ALA A 50 1.76 -1.75 7.78
CA ALA A 50 2.95 -2.47 8.25
C ALA A 50 2.69 -3.98 8.45
N GLN A 51 1.52 -4.34 8.99
CA GLN A 51 1.11 -5.74 9.15
C GLN A 51 0.92 -6.43 7.80
N PHE A 52 0.32 -5.76 6.80
CA PHE A 52 0.16 -6.31 5.46
C PHE A 52 1.50 -6.60 4.78
N ALA A 53 2.47 -5.68 4.90
CA ALA A 53 3.82 -5.91 4.41
C ALA A 53 4.47 -7.14 5.07
N ALA A 54 4.29 -7.32 6.38
CA ALA A 54 4.82 -8.46 7.12
C ALA A 54 4.15 -9.78 6.71
N GLU A 55 2.81 -9.80 6.60
CA GLU A 55 2.03 -10.98 6.17
C GLU A 55 2.43 -11.41 4.75
N LEU A 56 2.53 -10.46 3.81
CA LEU A 56 2.99 -10.74 2.45
C LEU A 56 4.42 -11.27 2.42
N THR A 57 5.33 -10.66 3.19
CA THR A 57 6.73 -11.11 3.28
C THR A 57 6.82 -12.54 3.81
N GLN A 58 6.10 -12.85 4.88
CA GLN A 58 6.06 -14.19 5.46
C GLN A 58 5.47 -15.20 4.47
N HIS A 59 4.38 -14.86 3.79
CA HIS A 59 3.76 -15.75 2.82
C HIS A 59 4.66 -15.98 1.60
N ALA A 60 5.38 -14.95 1.13
CA ALA A 60 6.38 -15.08 0.08
C ALA A 60 7.50 -16.07 0.48
N GLN A 61 8.01 -15.97 1.70
CA GLN A 61 9.01 -16.90 2.23
C GLN A 61 8.49 -18.35 2.30
N GLN A 62 7.24 -18.54 2.74
CA GLN A 62 6.61 -19.86 2.79
C GLN A 62 6.43 -20.50 1.41
N LEU A 63 6.18 -19.67 0.39
CA LEU A 63 6.11 -20.14 -0.99
C LEU A 63 7.49 -20.50 -1.54
N GLY A 64 8.58 -20.04 -0.94
CA GLY A 64 9.94 -20.18 -1.46
C GLY A 64 10.34 -19.05 -2.41
N ILE A 65 9.61 -17.94 -2.39
CA ILE A 65 9.98 -16.71 -3.13
C ILE A 65 11.19 -16.14 -2.41
N GLN A 66 12.38 -16.50 -2.87
CA GLN A 66 13.58 -15.79 -2.48
C GLN A 66 13.50 -14.41 -3.11
N ALA A 67 13.84 -13.38 -2.34
CA ALA A 67 14.08 -12.06 -2.93
C ALA A 67 15.27 -12.24 -3.87
N GLU A 68 15.00 -12.53 -5.15
CA GLU A 68 16.06 -12.61 -6.13
C GLU A 68 16.71 -11.22 -6.16
N GLN A 69 17.92 -11.17 -5.61
CA GLN A 69 18.86 -10.08 -5.86
C GLN A 69 19.31 -10.20 -7.30
N GLU A 70 18.44 -10.02 -8.28
CA GLU A 70 18.88 -9.99 -9.67
C GLU A 70 17.85 -9.29 -10.55
N GLY A 71 18.20 -8.06 -10.92
CA GLY A 71 17.58 -7.32 -11.99
C GLY A 71 16.27 -6.64 -11.59
N THR A 72 16.34 -5.31 -11.53
CA THR A 72 15.24 -4.46 -11.98
C THR A 72 14.48 -5.13 -13.13
N VAL A 73 13.31 -5.71 -12.84
CA VAL A 73 12.34 -6.01 -13.89
C VAL A 73 11.76 -4.67 -14.31
N GLU A 74 12.55 -3.97 -15.12
CA GLU A 74 12.18 -2.78 -15.88
C GLU A 74 10.78 -2.99 -16.48
N GLY A 75 9.78 -2.28 -15.97
CA GLY A 75 8.46 -2.24 -16.61
C GLY A 75 7.31 -1.90 -15.68
N VAL A 76 7.21 -2.51 -14.49
CA VAL A 76 6.01 -2.35 -13.64
C VAL A 76 6.34 -1.79 -12.24
N ILE A 77 7.56 -2.04 -11.75
CA ILE A 77 8.09 -1.53 -10.47
C ILE A 77 8.38 -0.03 -10.47
N ALA A 78 8.65 0.57 -11.63
CA ALA A 78 8.97 2.00 -11.67
C ALA A 78 7.73 2.85 -11.38
N ASP A 79 6.60 2.57 -12.01
CA ASP A 79 5.53 3.57 -12.05
C ASP A 79 4.68 3.61 -10.78
N ALA A 80 4.30 2.45 -10.22
CA ALA A 80 3.49 2.40 -9.01
C ALA A 80 4.30 2.79 -7.78
N ALA A 81 5.50 2.22 -7.58
CA ALA A 81 6.35 2.60 -6.47
C ALA A 81 6.83 4.06 -6.59
N ALA A 82 7.14 4.56 -7.80
CA ALA A 82 7.45 5.98 -7.97
C ALA A 82 6.22 6.89 -7.84
N ALA A 83 5.00 6.44 -8.18
CA ALA A 83 3.78 7.19 -7.90
C ALA A 83 3.54 7.31 -6.40
N VAL A 84 3.70 6.21 -5.63
CA VAL A 84 3.62 6.25 -4.16
C VAL A 84 4.76 7.11 -3.58
N HIS A 85 5.98 7.01 -4.11
CA HIS A 85 7.11 7.84 -3.64
C HIS A 85 6.91 9.33 -3.97
N ARG A 86 6.31 9.66 -5.12
CA ARG A 86 5.94 11.04 -5.47
C ARG A 86 4.81 11.56 -4.58
N GLY A 87 3.79 10.73 -4.29
CA GLY A 87 2.74 11.06 -3.33
C GLY A 87 3.28 11.37 -1.94
N TRP A 88 4.28 10.60 -1.49
CA TRP A 88 5.00 10.87 -0.24
C TRP A 88 5.73 12.21 -0.22
N ILE A 89 6.42 12.58 -1.31
CA ILE A 89 7.06 13.89 -1.42
C ILE A 89 6.02 15.02 -1.36
N ASN A 90 4.88 14.83 -2.01
CA ASN A 90 3.77 15.80 -1.95
C ASN A 90 3.22 15.92 -0.53
N LEU A 91 3.00 14.81 0.18
CA LEU A 91 2.55 14.79 1.57
C LEU A 91 3.46 15.65 2.46
N LYS A 92 4.78 15.51 2.33
CA LYS A 92 5.74 16.31 3.08
C LYS A 92 5.59 17.81 2.86
N SER A 93 5.28 18.23 1.64
CA SER A 93 5.04 19.64 1.36
C SER A 93 3.74 20.14 1.99
N VAL A 94 2.68 19.33 1.96
CA VAL A 94 1.37 19.64 2.55
C VAL A 94 1.41 19.70 4.08
N VAL A 95 2.17 18.81 4.73
CA VAL A 95 2.29 18.77 6.21
C VAL A 95 2.84 20.10 6.77
N THR A 96 3.61 20.87 6.00
CA THR A 96 4.10 22.19 6.44
C THR A 96 3.00 23.26 6.54
N GLY A 97 1.83 23.04 5.94
CA GLY A 97 0.68 23.97 5.93
C GLY A 97 -0.49 23.59 6.85
N GLN A 98 -0.46 22.41 7.50
CA GLN A 98 -1.51 21.91 8.41
C GLN A 98 -2.96 21.90 7.86
N ASP A 99 -3.16 21.53 6.60
CA ASP A 99 -4.50 21.33 6.03
C ASP A 99 -4.90 19.85 6.11
N ASP A 100 -5.77 19.52 7.08
CA ASP A 100 -6.30 18.17 7.27
C ASP A 100 -6.95 17.61 5.98
N SER A 101 -7.65 18.44 5.19
CA SER A 101 -8.32 17.99 3.96
C SER A 101 -7.32 17.67 2.85
N ALA A 102 -6.29 18.49 2.72
CA ALA A 102 -5.18 18.22 1.79
C ALA A 102 -4.41 16.94 2.17
N ILE A 103 -4.14 16.73 3.46
CA ILE A 103 -3.49 15.51 3.96
C ILE A 103 -4.34 14.26 3.65
N LEU A 104 -5.65 14.33 3.90
CA LEU A 104 -6.58 13.24 3.57
C LEU A 104 -6.67 13.00 2.05
N GLY A 105 -6.56 14.06 1.23
CA GLY A 105 -6.51 13.94 -0.23
C GLY A 105 -5.29 13.16 -0.73
N GLU A 106 -4.13 13.35 -0.11
CA GLU A 106 -2.93 12.58 -0.43
C GLU A 106 -3.05 11.12 0.02
N CYS A 107 -3.62 10.87 1.20
CA CYS A 107 -3.93 9.50 1.66
C CYS A 107 -4.85 8.76 0.68
N GLU A 108 -5.92 9.41 0.22
CA GLU A 108 -6.84 8.84 -0.77
C GLU A 108 -6.15 8.54 -2.11
N THR A 109 -5.23 9.41 -2.53
CA THR A 109 -4.47 9.23 -3.78
C THR A 109 -3.51 8.05 -3.65
N GLY A 110 -2.78 7.96 -2.54
CA GLY A 110 -1.91 6.83 -2.22
C GLY A 110 -2.67 5.50 -2.18
N ASP A 111 -3.85 5.45 -1.55
CA ASP A 111 -4.66 4.24 -1.53
C ASP A 111 -5.27 3.87 -2.88
N SER A 112 -5.59 4.86 -3.72
CA SER A 112 -6.03 4.60 -5.10
C SER A 112 -4.93 3.90 -5.90
N VAL A 113 -3.69 4.37 -5.78
CA VAL A 113 -2.52 3.73 -6.41
C VAL A 113 -2.31 2.33 -5.84
N ALA A 114 -2.39 2.16 -4.52
CA ALA A 114 -2.26 0.84 -3.90
C ALA A 114 -3.30 -0.14 -4.44
N LEU A 115 -4.58 0.24 -4.47
CA LEU A 115 -5.67 -0.60 -4.99
C LEU A 115 -5.42 -1.04 -6.44
N GLN A 116 -4.95 -0.14 -7.30
CA GLN A 116 -4.59 -0.50 -8.69
C GLN A 116 -3.49 -1.57 -8.76
N SER A 117 -2.49 -1.51 -7.89
CA SER A 117 -1.45 -2.54 -7.81
C SER A 117 -1.99 -3.88 -7.30
N TYR A 118 -2.87 -3.86 -6.29
CA TYR A 118 -3.56 -5.06 -5.81
C TYR A 118 -4.44 -5.68 -6.91
N GLU A 119 -5.21 -4.87 -7.63
CA GLU A 119 -6.03 -5.33 -8.75
C GLU A 119 -5.17 -5.92 -9.88
N THR A 120 -4.01 -5.34 -10.15
CA THR A 120 -3.06 -5.85 -11.13
C THR A 120 -2.51 -7.22 -10.70
N ALA A 121 -2.09 -7.36 -9.44
CA ALA A 121 -1.66 -8.64 -8.88
C ALA A 121 -2.76 -9.72 -8.95
N LEU A 122 -4.01 -9.36 -8.68
CA LEU A 122 -5.16 -10.28 -8.70
C LEU A 122 -5.56 -10.74 -10.11
N LYS A 123 -5.17 -10.01 -11.16
CA LYS A 123 -5.38 -10.43 -12.56
C LYS A 123 -4.41 -11.54 -12.99
N SER A 124 -3.36 -11.81 -12.21
CA SER A 124 -2.42 -12.88 -12.50
C SER A 124 -3.10 -14.25 -12.39
N ASN A 125 -3.02 -15.04 -13.47
CA ASN A 125 -3.51 -16.42 -13.50
C ASN A 125 -2.57 -17.39 -12.78
N GLU A 126 -1.36 -16.96 -12.46
CA GLU A 126 -0.31 -17.79 -11.87
C GLU A 126 -0.31 -17.72 -10.33
N LEU A 127 -1.11 -16.81 -9.77
CA LEU A 127 -1.21 -16.59 -8.33
C LEU A 127 -1.86 -17.81 -7.63
N PRO A 128 -1.15 -18.49 -6.70
CA PRO A 128 -1.72 -19.62 -5.96
C PRO A 128 -2.98 -19.21 -5.17
N ALA A 129 -3.89 -20.15 -4.93
CA ALA A 129 -5.17 -19.86 -4.26
C ALA A 129 -5.00 -19.16 -2.90
N GLY A 130 -4.07 -19.62 -2.05
CA GLY A 130 -3.78 -18.97 -0.76
C GLY A 130 -3.22 -17.56 -0.91
N ALA A 131 -2.36 -17.33 -1.91
CA ALA A 131 -1.85 -15.99 -2.21
C ALA A 131 -2.96 -15.04 -2.65
N ARG A 132 -3.88 -15.54 -3.49
CA ARG A 132 -5.06 -14.80 -3.94
C ARG A 132 -5.95 -14.39 -2.77
N GLU A 133 -6.21 -15.29 -1.83
CA GLU A 133 -7.02 -15.01 -0.65
C GLU A 133 -6.42 -13.89 0.21
N VAL A 134 -5.11 -13.96 0.49
CA VAL A 134 -4.39 -12.92 1.26
C VAL A 134 -4.46 -11.56 0.57
N ILE A 135 -4.19 -11.52 -0.74
CA ILE A 135 -4.20 -10.28 -1.53
C ILE A 135 -5.62 -9.69 -1.61
N GLN A 136 -6.66 -10.52 -1.80
CA GLN A 136 -8.06 -10.06 -1.81
C GLN A 136 -8.50 -9.48 -0.46
N LYS A 137 -8.13 -10.15 0.64
CA LYS A 137 -8.43 -9.68 2.00
C LYS A 137 -7.83 -8.29 2.26
N GLN A 138 -6.55 -8.12 1.94
CA GLN A 138 -5.87 -6.85 2.12
C GLN A 138 -6.44 -5.76 1.19
N HIS A 139 -6.71 -6.08 -0.09
CA HIS A 139 -7.39 -5.17 -1.01
C HIS A 139 -8.72 -4.63 -0.43
N GLY A 140 -9.56 -5.52 0.12
CA GLY A 140 -10.84 -5.12 0.72
C GLY A 140 -10.67 -4.20 1.95
N ALA A 141 -9.63 -4.44 2.75
CA ALA A 141 -9.31 -3.57 3.88
C ALA A 141 -8.85 -2.18 3.41
N ILE A 142 -7.97 -2.11 2.41
CA ILE A 142 -7.49 -0.84 1.83
C ILE A 142 -8.66 -0.06 1.21
N LEU A 143 -9.58 -0.73 0.51
CA LEU A 143 -10.76 -0.07 -0.05
C LEU A 143 -11.64 0.53 1.04
N SER A 144 -11.78 -0.18 2.18
CA SER A 144 -12.54 0.31 3.33
C SER A 144 -11.88 1.52 3.96
N ASP A 145 -10.56 1.51 4.12
CA ASP A 145 -9.78 2.64 4.64
C ASP A 145 -9.89 3.85 3.70
N LYS A 146 -9.71 3.66 2.39
CA LYS A 146 -9.92 4.71 1.39
C LYS A 146 -11.32 5.32 1.48
N ASN A 147 -12.37 4.50 1.54
CA ASN A 147 -13.74 4.98 1.64
C ASN A 147 -13.99 5.80 2.90
N TRP A 148 -13.35 5.44 4.02
CA TRP A 148 -13.39 6.24 5.24
C TRP A 148 -12.68 7.59 5.04
N VAL A 149 -11.49 7.60 4.44
CA VAL A 149 -10.75 8.83 4.12
C VAL A 149 -11.58 9.76 3.22
N THR A 150 -12.19 9.23 2.15
CA THR A 150 -13.06 10.00 1.25
C THR A 150 -14.22 10.67 2.02
N GLN A 151 -14.86 9.96 2.94
CA GLN A 151 -15.95 10.52 3.76
C GLN A 151 -15.47 11.61 4.71
N GLN A 152 -14.32 11.42 5.36
CA GLN A 152 -13.73 12.40 6.28
C GLN A 152 -13.23 13.66 5.58
N LYS A 153 -12.76 13.53 4.34
CA LYS A 153 -12.35 14.67 3.51
C LYS A 153 -13.56 15.51 3.10
N ALA A 154 -14.68 14.88 2.76
CA ALA A 154 -15.89 15.57 2.33
C ALA A 154 -16.63 16.32 3.46
N SER A 155 -16.35 15.99 4.72
CA SER A 155 -16.96 16.61 5.90
C SER A 155 -16.16 17.78 6.47
N ARG A 156 -15.09 18.21 5.79
CA ARG A 156 -14.15 19.27 6.21
C ARG A 156 -14.04 20.34 5.14
#